data_AF-A0A7J2JNC7-F1
#
_entry.id   AF-A0A7J2JNC7-F1
#
_cell.length_a   1.000
_cell.length_b   1.000
_cell.length_c   1.000
_cell.angle_alpha   90.00
_cell.angle_beta   90.00
_cell.angle_gamma   90.00
#
_symmetry.space_group_name_H-M   'P 1'
#
loop_
_entity.id
_entity.type
_entity.pdbx_description
1 polymer ?
#
loop_
_entity_poly.entity_id
_entity_poly.type
_entity_poly.pdbx_seq_one_letter_code
_entity_poly.pdbx_strand_id
1 'polypeptide(L)' 'MYGAGTVKIWDKGTYEPIEITDDKLVFEINGTKLKGRYALIRMKWRGKENYWLFFKVREV' A
#
# COMPACT_ATOMS: atom_id res chain seq x y z
N MET A 1 -25.59 1.07 5.51
CA MET A 1 -24.70 2.23 5.27
C MET A 1 -23.26 1.76 5.42
N TYR A 2 -22.50 1.70 4.33
CA TYR A 2 -21.08 1.33 4.39
C TYR A 2 -20.29 2.54 4.92
N GLY A 3 -19.52 2.37 6.00
CA GLY A 3 -18.71 3.43 6.61
C GLY A 3 -19.34 4.17 7.80
N ALA A 4 -20.37 3.63 8.44
CA ALA A 4 -20.94 4.24 9.65
C ALA A 4 -19.95 4.16 10.83
N GLY A 5 -19.31 5.28 11.16
CA GLY A 5 -18.35 5.42 12.25
C GLY A 5 -17.50 6.70 12.11
N THR A 6 -16.76 7.06 13.15
CA THR A 6 -15.87 8.24 13.12
C THR A 6 -14.67 7.98 12.21
N VAL A 7 -14.64 8.62 11.05
CA VAL A 7 -13.49 8.60 10.14
C VAL A 7 -12.48 9.67 10.57
N LYS A 8 -11.21 9.29 10.69
CA LYS A 8 -10.09 10.22 10.96
C LYS A 8 -9.01 10.04 9.90
N ILE A 9 -8.39 11.15 9.52
CA ILE A 9 -7.16 11.11 8.71
C ILE A 9 -6.05 10.59 9.62
N TRP A 10 -5.58 9.37 9.36
CA TRP A 10 -4.48 8.79 10.13
C TRP A 10 -3.11 9.28 9.62
N ASP A 11 -2.95 9.47 8.31
CA ASP A 11 -1.74 10.03 7.70
C ASP A 11 -2.12 10.84 6.44
N LYS A 12 -1.25 11.77 6.05
CA LYS A 12 -1.38 12.61 4.86
C LYS A 12 0.01 12.90 4.29
N GLY A 13 0.11 12.95 2.96
CA GLY A 13 1.34 13.29 2.26
C GLY A 13 1.22 13.02 0.77
N THR A 14 2.37 12.87 0.12
CA THR A 14 2.48 12.48 -1.29
C THR A 14 3.06 11.08 -1.42
N TYR A 15 2.92 10.49 -2.60
CA TYR A 15 3.62 9.28 -2.95
C TYR A 15 4.17 9.39 -4.38
N GLU A 16 5.27 8.70 -4.64
CA GLU A 16 5.91 8.64 -5.95
C GLU A 16 5.90 7.19 -6.43
N PRO A 17 5.23 6.88 -7.55
CA PRO A 17 5.21 5.54 -8.10
C PRO A 17 6.60 5.20 -8.67
N ILE A 18 7.07 3.99 -8.37
CA ILE A 18 8.33 3.45 -8.86
C ILE A 18 8.07 2.34 -9.87
N GLU A 19 7.11 1.45 -9.56
CA GLU A 19 6.74 0.33 -10.42
C GLU A 19 5.24 0.07 -10.25
N ILE A 20 4.52 -0.07 -11.37
CA ILE A 20 3.08 -0.37 -11.38
C ILE A 20 2.84 -1.48 -12.39
N THR A 21 2.45 -2.65 -11.90
CA THR A 21 1.97 -3.79 -12.69
C THR A 21 0.64 -4.29 -12.11
N ASP A 22 -0.02 -5.22 -12.80
CA ASP A 22 -1.29 -5.82 -12.36
C ASP A 22 -1.21 -6.57 -11.02
N ASP A 23 -0.01 -7.00 -10.64
CA ASP A 23 0.27 -7.86 -9.51
C ASP A 23 1.28 -7.27 -8.52
N LYS A 24 1.89 -6.12 -8.82
CA LYS A 24 2.88 -5.46 -7.97
C LYS A 24 2.82 -3.94 -8.11
N LEU A 25 2.79 -3.25 -6.98
CA LEU A 25 3.00 -1.80 -6.91
C LEU A 25 4.16 -1.51 -5.96
N VAL A 26 5.13 -0.74 -6.43
CA VAL A 26 6.22 -0.20 -5.60
C VAL A 26 6.14 1.31 -5.69
N PHE A 27 6.16 1.97 -4.53
CA PHE A 27 6.04 3.42 -4.45
C PHE A 27 6.75 3.92 -3.20
N GLU A 28 7.22 5.16 -3.27
CA GLU A 28 7.82 5.87 -2.16
C GLU A 28 6.78 6.77 -1.52
N ILE A 29 6.55 6.61 -0.22
CA ILE A 29 5.59 7.41 0.53
C ILE A 29 6.35 8.52 1.24
N ASN A 30 5.88 9.75 1.05
CA ASN A 30 6.33 10.96 1.72
C ASN A 30 5.19 11.49 2.62
N GLY A 31 4.82 10.70 3.62
CA GLY A 31 3.78 10.98 4.60
C GLY A 31 4.30 11.63 5.88
N THR A 32 3.37 12.06 6.74
CA THR A 32 3.73 12.50 8.10
C THR A 32 4.16 11.33 8.97
N LYS A 33 3.54 10.15 8.81
CA LYS A 33 3.83 8.93 9.58
C LYS A 33 4.60 7.91 8.76
N LEU A 34 4.11 7.56 7.58
CA LEU A 34 4.78 6.61 6.68
C LEU A 34 5.81 7.33 5.82
N LYS A 35 7.06 6.89 5.90
CA LYS A 35 8.17 7.42 5.08
C LYS A 35 9.02 6.31 4.47
N GLY A 36 9.39 6.51 3.21
CA GLY A 36 10.26 5.63 2.42
C GLY A 36 9.50 4.68 1.50
N ARG A 37 10.20 3.67 0.99
CA ARG A 37 9.70 2.76 -0.04
C ARG A 37 8.81 1.65 0.53
N TYR A 38 7.66 1.45 -0.10
CA TYR A 38 6.72 0.37 0.21
C TYR A 38 6.38 -0.42 -1.05
N ALA A 39 5.97 -1.67 -0.82
CA ALA A 39 5.51 -2.56 -1.86
C ALA A 39 4.14 -3.16 -1.51
N LEU A 40 3.29 -3.28 -2.52
CA LEU A 40 2.04 -4.04 -2.54
C LEU A 40 2.21 -5.19 -3.52
N ILE A 41 2.11 -6.43 -3.06
CA ILE A 41 2.22 -7.63 -3.92
C ILE A 41 0.91 -8.41 -3.87
N ARG A 42 0.34 -8.70 -5.03
CA ARG A 42 -0.88 -9.50 -5.16
C ARG A 42 -0.55 -10.97 -5.01
N MET A 43 -1.06 -11.60 -3.97
CA MET A 43 -0.92 -13.03 -3.75
C MET A 43 -2.01 -13.79 -4.51
N LYS A 44 -1.60 -14.70 -5.40
CA LYS A 44 -2.50 -15.63 -6.10
C LYS A 44 -2.52 -16.95 -5.33
N TRP A 45 -3.55 -17.19 -4.51
CA TRP A 45 -3.68 -18.44 -3.77
C TRP A 45 -5.02 -19.12 -4.09
N ARG A 46 -4.93 -20.36 -4.61
CA ARG A 46 -6.01 -21.31 -4.93
C ARG A 46 -7.45 -20.79 -4.74
N GLY A 47 -7.94 -20.00 -5.70
CA GLY A 47 -9.35 -19.57 -5.78
C GLY A 47 -9.76 -18.37 -4.94
N LYS A 48 -8.83 -17.74 -4.19
CA LYS A 48 -9.08 -16.49 -3.47
C LYS A 48 -8.41 -15.33 -4.20
N GLU A 49 -9.21 -14.62 -4.98
CA GLU A 49 -8.76 -13.44 -5.72
C GLU A 49 -8.74 -12.22 -4.76
N ASN A 50 -7.71 -11.36 -4.87
CA ASN A 50 -7.61 -10.02 -4.25
C ASN A 50 -6.91 -9.89 -2.88
N TYR A 51 -6.05 -10.83 -2.49
CA TYR A 51 -5.15 -10.62 -1.35
C TYR A 51 -3.91 -9.81 -1.76
N TRP A 52 -3.70 -8.66 -1.11
CA TRP A 52 -2.51 -7.83 -1.30
C TRP A 52 -1.67 -7.84 -0.03
N LEU A 53 -0.38 -8.10 -0.17
CA LEU A 53 0.60 -7.98 0.90
C LEU A 53 1.25 -6.61 0.84
N PHE A 54 1.06 -5.80 1.89
CA PHE A 54 1.68 -4.49 2.05
C PHE A 54 2.86 -4.55 3.03
N PHE A 55 4.03 -4.09 2.63
CA PHE A 55 5.20 -4.04 3.52
C PHE A 55 6.18 -2.92 3.14
N LYS A 56 7.00 -2.51 4.11
CA LYS A 56 8.09 -1.56 3.91
C LYS A 56 9.29 -2.29 3.30
N VAL A 57 9.81 -1.77 2.19
CA VAL A 57 11.03 -2.29 1.58
C VAL A 57 12.21 -1.83 2.45
N ARG A 58 12.99 -2.78 2.96
CA ARG A 58 14.28 -2.44 3.58
C ARG A 58 15.28 -2.17 2.46
N GLU A 59 15.91 -1.01 2.51
CA GLU A 59 17.14 -0.77 1.78
C GLU A 59 18.26 -1.53 2.50
N VAL A 60 18.99 -2.35 1.75
CA VAL A 60 20.14 -3.14 2.23
C VAL A 60 21.40 -2.30 2.02
#